data_AF-A0A5J5J009-F1
#
_entry.id   AF-A0A5J5J009-F1
#
_cell.length_a   1.000
_cell.length_b   1.000
_cell.length_c   1.000
_cell.angle_alpha   90.00
_cell.angle_beta   90.00
_cell.angle_gamma   90.00
#
_symmetry.space_group_name_H-M   'P 1'
#
loop_
_entity.id
_entity.type
_entity.pdbx_description
1 polymer ?
#
loop_
_entity_poly.entity_id
_entity_poly.type
_entity_poly.pdbx_seq_one_letter_code
_entity_poly.pdbx_strand_id
1 'polypeptide(L)'
;MLATITLVASGVLLASRGNRRLQIAASAVIGGVNRLSELRTPYGRDGADQMTGIVTQYRTVSALVPDRARSDELFLRALNVQAGLSYFVSGVSKLFGSSWVQGDAIGEILQTEAYGNGPAASLLRRFPRLVRLLTWATPLWEVSFPLIYLLPSRWAHTMLLGVKAFHLGIAGVMELPRFVWGFFGSHGAVQYVVDQRSQARRSAGSLERVTLASAAVIASVSAGYAASQRQFDIERRGGLKGTKLLDVDDGVVEYDLRAPSDPSVSAESAPVVILEAGLGSPLEAFSWVAELLAVDHHVLSYHRGGYGRTTSNRSPGDLVAALLAHVVSSGTLISVSHSIGTLAAASYLRRGFGGRFISSAVVIDGTNPHLLADDRVDRRRRGMFLQSQAGSMYIALTGIYNFVPHAIARQSAFAPDDQLGVVQFSFSPRNILRATREYFNMPLVDAMPSLLAVPRRRVIASKEYEQQESEFAQALDAPIVVVEGASHRSILGYRQYAQQVAQIVRETSSDDS
;
A
#
# COMPACT_ATOMS: atom_id res chain seq x y z
N MET A 1 27.58 -12.11 -9.45
CA MET A 1 28.47 -11.80 -8.31
C MET A 1 27.78 -11.96 -6.95
N LEU A 2 26.74 -11.18 -6.62
CA LEU A 2 26.05 -11.29 -5.30
C LEU A 2 25.52 -12.70 -5.00
N ALA A 3 24.86 -13.36 -5.96
CA ALA A 3 24.35 -14.73 -5.79
C ALA A 3 25.47 -15.74 -5.47
N THR A 4 26.62 -15.64 -6.12
CA THR A 4 27.80 -16.48 -5.87
C THR A 4 28.33 -16.27 -4.45
N ILE A 5 28.40 -15.01 -3.99
CA ILE A 5 28.82 -14.68 -2.62
C ILE A 5 27.85 -15.28 -1.60
N THR A 6 26.55 -15.15 -1.81
CA THR A 6 25.53 -15.76 -0.94
C THR A 6 25.64 -17.28 -0.91
N LEU A 7 25.90 -17.93 -2.06
CA LEU A 7 26.07 -19.37 -2.14
C LEU A 7 27.30 -19.84 -1.34
N VAL A 8 28.44 -19.18 -1.54
CA VAL A 8 29.67 -19.49 -0.80
C VAL A 8 29.48 -19.27 0.70
N ALA A 9 28.89 -18.13 1.10
CA ALA A 9 28.64 -17.82 2.50
C ALA A 9 27.65 -18.82 3.13
N SER A 10 26.63 -19.27 2.40
CA SER A 10 25.72 -20.33 2.84
C SER A 10 26.44 -21.67 3.01
N GLY A 11 27.36 -22.01 2.11
CA GLY A 11 28.21 -23.19 2.23
C GLY A 11 29.12 -23.14 3.46
N VAL A 12 29.74 -21.98 3.72
CA VAL A 12 30.52 -21.74 4.96
C VAL A 12 29.65 -21.87 6.19
N LEU A 13 28.43 -21.31 6.18
CA LEU A 13 27.49 -21.40 7.30
C LEU A 13 27.14 -22.86 7.60
N LEU A 14 26.85 -23.67 6.58
CA LEU A 14 26.57 -25.10 6.73
C LEU A 14 27.78 -25.88 7.27
N ALA A 15 28.99 -25.60 6.77
CA ALA A 15 30.21 -26.26 7.21
C ALA A 15 30.69 -25.79 8.60
N SER A 16 30.25 -24.63 9.07
CA SER A 16 30.70 -23.99 10.32
C SER A 16 30.07 -24.57 11.59
N ARG A 17 29.61 -25.83 11.57
CA ARG A 17 29.04 -26.47 12.77
C ARG A 17 30.06 -26.45 13.92
N GLY A 18 29.69 -25.84 15.04
CA GLY A 18 30.58 -25.66 16.20
C GLY A 18 31.56 -24.48 16.10
N ASN A 19 31.65 -23.79 14.96
CA ASN A 19 32.51 -22.61 14.80
C ASN A 19 31.69 -21.32 14.70
N ARG A 20 31.43 -20.74 15.87
CA ARG A 20 30.62 -19.52 16.01
C ARG A 20 31.14 -18.31 15.22
N ARG A 21 32.45 -18.12 15.13
CA ARG A 21 33.02 -16.97 14.40
C ARG A 21 32.70 -17.07 12.91
N LEU A 22 32.83 -18.26 12.33
CA LEU A 22 32.46 -18.53 10.94
C LEU A 22 30.94 -18.39 10.73
N GLN A 23 30.12 -18.86 11.67
CA GLN A 23 28.66 -18.68 11.59
C GLN A 23 28.24 -17.21 11.56
N ILE A 24 28.84 -16.38 12.43
CA ILE A 24 28.56 -14.95 12.49
C ILE A 24 29.05 -14.25 11.22
N ALA A 25 30.28 -14.54 10.78
CA ALA A 25 30.84 -13.93 9.56
C ALA A 25 30.00 -14.30 8.33
N ALA A 26 29.65 -15.56 8.17
CA ALA A 26 28.79 -16.02 7.08
C ALA A 26 27.39 -15.39 7.15
N SER A 27 26.79 -15.30 8.34
CA SER A 27 25.49 -14.64 8.54
C SER A 27 25.56 -13.15 8.19
N ALA A 28 26.63 -12.45 8.57
CA ALA A 28 26.81 -11.04 8.26
C ALA A 28 26.94 -10.82 6.74
N VAL A 29 27.69 -11.68 6.04
CA VAL A 29 27.81 -11.64 4.58
C VAL A 29 26.47 -11.91 3.92
N ILE A 30 25.74 -12.95 4.32
CA ILE A 30 24.42 -13.28 3.75
C ILE A 30 23.44 -12.13 4.01
N GLY A 31 23.39 -11.60 5.23
CA GLY A 31 22.52 -10.49 5.61
C GLY A 31 22.81 -9.21 4.83
N GLY A 32 24.10 -8.87 4.66
CA GLY A 32 24.54 -7.73 3.86
C GLY A 32 24.20 -7.88 2.37
N VAL A 33 24.46 -9.05 1.80
CA VAL A 33 24.14 -9.32 0.39
C VAL A 33 22.62 -9.35 0.16
N ASN A 34 21.85 -9.90 1.08
CA ASN A 34 20.38 -9.85 1.02
C ASN A 34 19.89 -8.40 1.01
N ARG A 35 20.43 -7.55 1.90
CA ARG A 35 20.04 -6.13 1.95
C ARG A 35 20.42 -5.37 0.68
N LEU A 36 21.61 -5.60 0.14
CA LEU A 36 22.03 -5.01 -1.13
C LEU A 36 21.16 -5.51 -2.30
N SER A 37 20.79 -6.78 -2.29
CA SER A 37 19.89 -7.35 -3.31
C SER A 37 18.49 -6.77 -3.22
N GLU A 38 17.97 -6.49 -2.02
CA GLU A 38 16.69 -5.79 -1.84
C GLU A 38 16.73 -4.37 -2.43
N LEU A 39 17.81 -3.63 -2.20
CA LEU A 39 17.97 -2.29 -2.74
C LEU A 39 18.10 -2.28 -4.27
N ARG A 40 18.70 -3.32 -4.86
CA ARG A 40 18.95 -3.39 -6.31
C ARG A 40 17.81 -4.03 -7.10
N THR A 41 17.14 -5.03 -6.53
CA THR A 41 16.10 -5.83 -7.20
C THR A 41 14.96 -6.11 -6.20
N PRO A 42 13.98 -5.19 -6.08
CA PRO A 42 12.89 -5.34 -5.12
C PRO A 42 11.81 -6.36 -5.56
N TYR A 43 11.77 -6.74 -6.84
CA TYR A 43 10.76 -7.64 -7.41
C TYR A 43 11.09 -9.12 -7.18
N GLY A 44 10.06 -9.98 -7.11
CA GLY A 44 10.21 -11.44 -6.97
C GLY A 44 10.62 -11.96 -5.58
N ARG A 45 10.68 -11.06 -4.59
CA ARG A 45 10.97 -11.41 -3.20
C ARG A 45 9.71 -11.71 -2.41
N ASP A 46 9.81 -12.64 -1.48
CA ASP A 46 8.68 -13.10 -0.67
C ASP A 46 9.03 -13.20 0.83
N GLY A 47 8.11 -13.74 1.63
CA GLY A 47 8.29 -13.88 3.07
C GLY A 47 9.46 -14.79 3.47
N ALA A 48 9.90 -15.71 2.61
CA ALA A 48 11.04 -16.58 2.87
C ALA A 48 12.37 -15.82 2.81
N ASP A 49 12.49 -14.91 1.84
CA ASP A 49 13.66 -14.02 1.73
C ASP A 49 13.77 -13.12 2.97
N GLN A 50 12.63 -12.57 3.42
CA GLN A 50 12.55 -11.74 4.63
C GLN A 50 12.96 -12.54 5.87
N MET A 51 12.42 -13.74 6.07
CA MET A 51 12.77 -14.57 7.23
C MET A 51 14.25 -14.95 7.23
N THR A 52 14.82 -15.29 6.06
CA THR A 52 16.26 -15.57 5.92
C THR A 52 17.11 -14.34 6.27
N GLY A 53 16.69 -13.16 5.83
CA GLY A 53 17.29 -11.88 6.21
C GLY A 53 17.26 -11.68 7.73
N ILE A 54 16.10 -11.87 8.36
CA ILE A 54 15.94 -11.68 9.81
C ILE A 54 16.81 -12.65 10.61
N VAL A 55 16.83 -13.94 10.26
CA VAL A 55 17.67 -14.95 10.93
C VAL A 55 19.15 -14.52 10.90
N THR A 56 19.65 -14.13 9.73
CA THR A 56 21.06 -13.75 9.56
C THR A 56 21.41 -12.40 10.19
N GLN A 57 20.50 -11.43 10.14
CA GLN A 57 20.66 -10.13 10.79
C GLN A 57 20.63 -10.24 12.32
N TYR A 58 19.66 -10.96 12.89
CA TYR A 58 19.59 -11.17 14.34
C TYR A 58 20.83 -11.90 14.87
N ARG A 59 21.35 -12.88 14.13
CA ARG A 59 22.61 -13.57 14.48
C ARG A 59 23.81 -12.61 14.46
N THR A 60 23.84 -11.68 13.53
CA THR A 60 24.91 -10.68 13.38
C THR A 60 24.85 -9.63 14.49
N VAL A 61 23.67 -9.08 14.77
CA VAL A 61 23.49 -8.06 15.82
C VAL A 61 23.71 -8.64 17.21
N SER A 62 23.14 -9.81 17.51
CA SER A 62 23.35 -10.48 18.80
C SER A 62 24.81 -10.85 19.05
N ALA A 63 25.63 -11.01 17.99
CA ALA A 63 27.05 -11.29 18.12
C ALA A 63 27.86 -10.12 18.72
N LEU A 64 27.32 -8.90 18.74
CA LEU A 64 27.92 -7.76 19.41
C LEU A 64 27.91 -7.90 20.93
N VAL A 65 27.06 -8.77 21.49
CA VAL A 65 27.04 -9.09 22.91
C VAL A 65 28.25 -9.97 23.24
N PRO A 66 29.20 -9.52 24.09
CA PRO A 66 30.44 -10.25 24.36
C PRO A 66 30.21 -11.60 25.06
N ASP A 67 29.21 -11.66 25.94
CA ASP A 67 28.84 -12.88 26.63
C ASP A 67 28.15 -13.86 25.68
N ARG A 68 28.73 -15.06 25.56
CA ARG A 68 28.28 -16.06 24.57
C ARG A 68 26.89 -16.57 24.86
N ALA A 69 26.61 -16.89 26.12
CA ALA A 69 25.33 -17.46 26.55
C ALA A 69 24.19 -16.46 26.35
N ARG A 70 24.37 -15.21 26.81
CA ARG A 70 23.42 -14.11 26.62
C ARG A 70 23.20 -13.79 25.15
N SER A 71 24.25 -13.80 24.34
CA SER A 71 24.13 -13.58 22.90
C SER A 71 23.26 -14.64 22.21
N ASP A 72 23.48 -15.93 22.53
CA ASP A 72 22.71 -17.03 21.94
C ASP A 72 21.26 -17.05 22.45
N GLU A 73 21.06 -16.77 23.73
CA GLU A 73 19.73 -16.63 24.32
C GLU A 73 18.96 -15.46 23.68
N LEU A 74 19.60 -14.30 23.52
CA LEU A 74 19.00 -13.13 22.86
C LEU A 74 18.62 -13.44 21.42
N PHE A 75 19.52 -14.07 20.65
CA PHE A 75 19.27 -14.49 19.28
C PHE A 75 18.04 -15.40 19.17
N LEU A 76 18.00 -16.48 19.95
CA LEU A 76 16.93 -17.47 19.89
C LEU A 76 15.60 -16.87 20.38
N ARG A 77 15.59 -16.08 21.45
CA ARG A 77 14.35 -15.43 21.93
C ARG A 77 13.81 -14.40 20.95
N ALA A 78 14.68 -13.57 20.37
CA ALA A 78 14.28 -12.60 19.35
C ALA A 78 13.71 -13.30 18.10
N LEU A 79 14.38 -14.35 17.63
CA LEU A 79 13.92 -15.11 16.46
C LEU A 79 12.60 -15.86 16.72
N ASN A 80 12.40 -16.37 17.94
CA ASN A 80 11.13 -16.96 18.37
C ASN A 80 9.97 -15.95 18.30
N VAL A 81 10.19 -14.74 18.84
CA VAL A 81 9.19 -13.65 18.78
C VAL A 81 8.89 -13.29 17.33
N GLN A 82 9.92 -13.18 16.48
CA GLN A 82 9.73 -12.91 15.06
C GLN A 82 8.90 -13.99 14.35
N ALA A 83 9.18 -15.27 14.60
CA ALA A 83 8.43 -16.37 14.01
C ALA A 83 6.95 -16.31 14.42
N GLY A 84 6.68 -16.08 15.71
CA GLY A 84 5.32 -15.90 16.22
C GLY A 84 4.59 -14.72 15.59
N LEU A 85 5.27 -13.56 15.48
CA LEU A 85 4.70 -12.37 14.86
C LEU A 85 4.42 -12.59 13.38
N SER A 86 5.33 -13.26 12.66
CA SER A 86 5.20 -13.52 11.22
C SER A 86 3.96 -14.37 10.92
N TYR A 87 3.70 -15.42 11.71
CA TYR A 87 2.48 -16.21 11.57
C TYR A 87 1.23 -15.45 11.99
N PHE A 88 1.24 -14.85 13.18
CA PHE A 88 0.06 -14.20 13.72
C PHE A 88 -0.41 -13.01 12.85
N VAL A 89 0.51 -12.13 12.48
CA VAL A 89 0.21 -10.97 11.61
C VAL A 89 -0.27 -11.43 10.24
N SER A 90 0.39 -12.43 9.66
CA SER A 90 -0.07 -13.01 8.39
C SER A 90 -1.51 -13.51 8.50
N GLY A 91 -1.84 -14.27 9.55
CA GLY A 91 -3.18 -14.81 9.74
C GLY A 91 -4.22 -13.71 9.97
N VAL A 92 -3.92 -12.72 10.80
CA VAL A 92 -4.79 -11.55 11.03
C VAL A 92 -5.01 -10.78 9.74
N SER A 93 -3.96 -10.54 8.95
CA SER A 93 -4.08 -9.82 7.68
C SER A 93 -5.02 -10.54 6.70
N LYS A 94 -4.98 -11.88 6.67
CA LYS A 94 -5.88 -12.70 5.88
C LYS A 94 -7.33 -12.64 6.40
N LEU A 95 -7.57 -12.56 7.71
CA LEU A 95 -8.93 -12.38 8.26
C LEU A 95 -9.57 -11.03 7.86
N PHE A 96 -8.76 -10.03 7.48
CA PHE A 96 -9.24 -8.77 6.91
C PHE A 96 -9.34 -8.80 5.36
N GLY A 97 -8.93 -9.89 4.70
CA GLY A 97 -9.08 -10.05 3.25
C GLY A 97 -10.46 -10.61 2.90
N SER A 98 -11.16 -9.95 1.97
CA SER A 98 -12.51 -10.37 1.55
C SER A 98 -12.53 -11.76 0.92
N SER A 99 -11.56 -12.07 0.06
CA SER A 99 -11.47 -13.40 -0.57
C SER A 99 -11.18 -14.50 0.45
N TRP A 100 -10.42 -14.23 1.51
CA TRP A 100 -10.17 -15.20 2.58
C TRP A 100 -11.43 -15.48 3.41
N VAL A 101 -12.19 -14.44 3.75
CA VAL A 101 -13.45 -14.56 4.51
C VAL A 101 -14.60 -15.11 3.66
N GLN A 102 -14.51 -15.07 2.33
CA GLN A 102 -15.53 -15.70 1.47
C GLN A 102 -15.19 -17.19 1.20
N GLY A 103 -13.92 -17.54 1.38
CA GLY A 103 -13.37 -18.86 1.10
C GLY A 103 -12.79 -19.00 -0.31
N ASP A 104 -12.63 -17.90 -1.03
CA ASP A 104 -12.26 -17.84 -2.44
C ASP A 104 -10.74 -17.68 -2.64
N ALA A 105 -10.00 -17.16 -1.65
CA ALA A 105 -8.60 -16.75 -1.82
C ALA A 105 -7.66 -17.85 -2.34
N ILE A 106 -7.72 -19.08 -1.81
CA ILE A 106 -6.87 -20.16 -2.34
C ILE A 106 -7.30 -20.51 -3.77
N GLY A 107 -8.60 -20.49 -4.07
CA GLY A 107 -9.09 -20.70 -5.43
C GLY A 107 -8.56 -19.68 -6.42
N GLU A 108 -8.57 -18.40 -6.04
CA GLU A 108 -8.00 -17.29 -6.82
C GLU A 108 -6.48 -17.47 -7.01
N ILE A 109 -5.75 -17.76 -5.93
CA ILE A 109 -4.29 -18.01 -5.98
C ILE A 109 -3.97 -19.15 -6.94
N LEU A 110 -4.74 -20.25 -6.85
CA LEU A 110 -4.54 -21.41 -7.72
C LEU A 110 -4.84 -21.10 -9.18
N GLN A 111 -5.57 -20.04 -9.53
CA GLN A 111 -5.82 -19.64 -10.91
C GLN A 111 -4.71 -18.76 -11.49
N THR A 112 -3.78 -18.28 -10.66
CA THR A 112 -2.67 -17.45 -11.13
C THR A 112 -1.63 -18.26 -11.89
N GLU A 113 -0.98 -17.65 -12.88
CA GLU A 113 0.16 -18.25 -13.57
C GLU A 113 1.37 -18.44 -12.64
N ALA A 114 1.53 -17.56 -11.65
CA ALA A 114 2.70 -17.55 -10.77
C ALA A 114 2.70 -18.71 -9.74
N TYR A 115 1.52 -19.15 -9.28
CA TYR A 115 1.41 -20.11 -8.17
C TYR A 115 0.49 -21.30 -8.47
N GLY A 116 -0.19 -21.31 -9.61
CA GLY A 116 -1.27 -22.25 -9.90
C GLY A 116 -0.93 -23.38 -10.86
N ASN A 117 0.26 -23.39 -11.47
CA ASN A 117 0.55 -24.24 -12.63
C ASN A 117 1.04 -25.66 -12.29
N GLY A 118 1.37 -25.92 -11.03
CA GLY A 118 1.90 -27.22 -10.60
C GLY A 118 0.87 -28.37 -10.59
N PRO A 119 1.33 -29.63 -10.60
CA PRO A 119 0.45 -30.81 -10.60
C PRO A 119 -0.43 -30.91 -9.34
N ALA A 120 0.10 -30.50 -8.18
CA ALA A 120 -0.64 -30.47 -6.93
C ALA A 120 -1.74 -29.38 -6.94
N ALA A 121 -1.45 -28.21 -7.52
CA ALA A 121 -2.45 -27.17 -7.74
C ALA A 121 -3.57 -27.66 -8.68
N SER A 122 -3.21 -28.30 -9.80
CA SER A 122 -4.18 -28.88 -10.75
C SER A 122 -5.10 -29.92 -10.09
N LEU A 123 -4.56 -30.80 -9.25
CA LEU A 123 -5.36 -31.76 -8.48
C LEU A 123 -6.28 -31.05 -7.50
N LEU A 124 -5.77 -30.07 -6.74
CA LEU A 124 -6.53 -29.36 -5.73
C LEU A 124 -7.71 -28.55 -6.32
N ARG A 125 -7.54 -27.98 -7.52
CA ARG A 125 -8.61 -27.31 -8.28
C ARG A 125 -9.83 -28.23 -8.54
N ARG A 126 -9.64 -29.56 -8.58
CA ARG A 126 -10.75 -30.52 -8.76
C ARG A 126 -11.62 -30.70 -7.51
N PHE A 127 -11.20 -30.16 -6.35
CA PHE A 127 -11.92 -30.27 -5.09
C PHE A 127 -12.29 -28.90 -4.50
N PRO A 128 -13.25 -28.16 -5.07
CA PRO A 128 -13.61 -26.80 -4.62
C PRO A 128 -14.01 -26.70 -3.15
N ARG A 129 -14.67 -27.73 -2.61
CA ARG A 129 -15.03 -27.78 -1.18
C ARG A 129 -13.80 -27.85 -0.27
N LEU A 130 -12.78 -28.62 -0.68
CA LEU A 130 -11.51 -28.71 0.04
C LEU A 130 -10.74 -27.39 -0.08
N VAL A 131 -10.67 -26.78 -1.26
CA VAL A 131 -10.07 -25.45 -1.46
C VAL A 131 -10.70 -24.44 -0.51
N ARG A 132 -12.04 -24.39 -0.47
CA ARG A 132 -12.76 -23.49 0.43
C ARG A 132 -12.43 -23.75 1.90
N LEU A 133 -12.41 -25.01 2.32
CA LEU A 133 -12.02 -25.39 3.68
C LEU A 133 -10.59 -24.94 4.01
N LEU A 134 -9.64 -25.15 3.10
CA LEU A 134 -8.25 -24.72 3.26
C LEU A 134 -8.12 -23.19 3.32
N THR A 135 -8.94 -22.46 2.55
CA THR A 135 -8.97 -20.99 2.60
C THR A 135 -9.31 -20.51 4.01
N TRP A 136 -10.28 -21.13 4.68
CA TRP A 136 -10.64 -20.80 6.06
C TRP A 136 -9.63 -21.33 7.09
N ALA A 137 -9.14 -22.55 6.89
CA ALA A 137 -8.21 -23.18 7.82
C ALA A 137 -6.88 -22.43 7.92
N THR A 138 -6.41 -21.84 6.82
CA THR A 138 -5.12 -21.13 6.75
C THR A 138 -5.01 -19.96 7.74
N PRO A 139 -5.87 -18.91 7.70
CA PRO A 139 -5.79 -17.81 8.64
C PRO A 139 -6.04 -18.26 10.07
N LEU A 140 -6.97 -19.20 10.31
CA LEU A 140 -7.21 -19.74 11.65
C LEU A 140 -5.97 -20.44 12.20
N TRP A 141 -5.29 -21.25 11.37
CA TRP A 141 -4.06 -21.93 11.73
C TRP A 141 -2.94 -20.93 12.05
N GLU A 142 -2.74 -19.92 11.21
CA GLU A 142 -1.74 -18.87 11.39
C GLU A 142 -1.98 -18.02 12.65
N VAL A 143 -3.23 -17.58 12.89
CA VAL A 143 -3.61 -16.84 14.11
C VAL A 143 -3.50 -17.70 15.36
N SER A 144 -3.71 -19.02 15.25
CA SER A 144 -3.59 -19.94 16.38
C SER A 144 -2.15 -20.20 16.80
N PHE A 145 -1.14 -19.81 16.00
CA PHE A 145 0.27 -20.12 16.28
C PHE A 145 0.74 -19.77 17.71
N PRO A 146 0.40 -18.59 18.29
CA PRO A 146 0.81 -18.26 19.66
C PRO A 146 0.32 -19.23 20.73
N LEU A 147 -0.72 -20.03 20.47
CA LEU A 147 -1.19 -21.08 21.37
C LEU A 147 -0.12 -22.15 21.64
N ILE A 148 0.88 -22.30 20.76
CA ILE A 148 2.01 -23.21 20.95
C ILE A 148 2.70 -23.02 22.30
N TYR A 149 2.73 -21.78 22.81
CA TYR A 149 3.35 -21.46 24.09
C TYR A 149 2.48 -21.84 25.27
N LEU A 150 1.17 -22.03 25.08
CA LEU A 150 0.24 -22.46 26.13
C LEU A 150 0.25 -23.99 26.27
N LEU A 151 0.49 -24.71 25.17
CA LEU A 151 0.42 -26.16 25.09
C LEU A 151 1.47 -26.87 25.97
N PRO A 152 1.19 -28.10 26.44
CA PRO A 152 2.22 -29.02 26.94
C PRO A 152 3.28 -29.29 25.86
N SER A 153 4.55 -29.52 26.25
CA SER A 153 5.65 -29.62 25.27
C SER A 153 5.39 -30.65 24.17
N ARG A 154 4.83 -31.82 24.50
CA ARG A 154 4.47 -32.83 23.48
C ARG A 154 3.58 -32.25 22.37
N TRP A 155 2.56 -31.50 22.74
CA TRP A 155 1.59 -30.92 21.82
C TRP A 155 2.15 -29.72 21.09
N ALA A 156 3.01 -28.93 21.74
CA ALA A 156 3.74 -27.85 21.10
C ALA A 156 4.67 -28.37 19.97
N HIS A 157 5.37 -29.49 20.19
CA HIS A 157 6.17 -30.14 19.15
C HIS A 157 5.32 -30.69 18.01
N THR A 158 4.18 -31.34 18.33
CA THR A 158 3.23 -31.80 17.31
C THR A 158 2.67 -30.64 16.48
N MET A 159 2.31 -29.53 17.13
CA MET A 159 1.86 -28.32 16.45
C MET A 159 2.96 -27.75 15.54
N LEU A 160 4.21 -27.70 16.00
CA LEU A 160 5.35 -27.26 15.20
C LEU A 160 5.59 -28.17 13.99
N LEU A 161 5.41 -29.49 14.14
CA LEU A 161 5.43 -30.43 13.01
C LEU A 161 4.29 -30.16 12.02
N GLY A 162 3.10 -29.83 12.51
CA GLY A 162 1.99 -29.37 11.69
C GLY A 162 2.32 -28.09 10.91
N VAL A 163 3.00 -27.12 11.53
CA VAL A 163 3.47 -25.91 10.85
C VAL A 163 4.48 -26.26 9.75
N LYS A 164 5.39 -27.20 10.01
CA LYS A 164 6.33 -27.69 9.00
C LYS A 164 5.62 -28.36 7.82
N ALA A 165 4.63 -29.21 8.10
CA ALA A 165 3.81 -29.85 7.08
C ALA A 165 3.02 -28.82 6.26
N PHE A 166 2.50 -27.78 6.90
CA PHE A 166 1.83 -26.67 6.23
C PHE A 166 2.74 -25.96 5.22
N HIS A 167 3.99 -25.63 5.59
CA HIS A 167 4.97 -25.04 4.66
C HIS A 167 5.37 -25.98 3.52
N LEU A 168 5.48 -27.28 3.78
CA LEU A 168 5.70 -28.27 2.72
C LEU A 168 4.50 -28.34 1.77
N GLY A 169 3.27 -28.23 2.30
CA GLY A 169 2.05 -28.11 1.51
C GLY A 169 2.05 -26.87 0.62
N ILE A 170 2.39 -25.71 1.16
CA ILE A 170 2.56 -24.47 0.38
C ILE A 170 3.61 -24.67 -0.71
N ALA A 171 4.77 -25.24 -0.38
CA ALA A 171 5.84 -25.45 -1.35
C ALA A 171 5.43 -26.39 -2.49
N GLY A 172 4.68 -27.46 -2.18
CA GLY A 172 4.20 -28.40 -3.18
C GLY A 172 3.04 -27.86 -4.04
N VAL A 173 2.13 -27.11 -3.44
CA VAL A 173 0.93 -26.58 -4.14
C VAL A 173 1.23 -25.29 -4.90
N MET A 174 1.96 -24.37 -4.28
CA MET A 174 2.24 -23.02 -4.81
C MET A 174 3.64 -22.88 -5.42
N GLU A 175 4.40 -23.97 -5.51
CA GLU A 175 5.77 -23.99 -6.05
C GLU A 175 6.73 -23.00 -5.37
N LEU A 176 6.59 -22.87 -4.04
CA LEU A 176 7.37 -21.97 -3.19
C LEU A 176 8.37 -22.72 -2.29
N PRO A 177 9.40 -23.40 -2.84
CA PRO A 177 10.33 -24.21 -2.04
C PRO A 177 11.16 -23.39 -1.05
N ARG A 178 11.38 -22.09 -1.31
CA ARG A 178 12.12 -21.19 -0.42
C ARG A 178 11.44 -21.03 0.94
N PHE A 179 10.12 -21.08 1.01
CA PHE A 179 9.36 -20.96 2.26
C PHE A 179 9.72 -22.03 3.28
N VAL A 180 9.97 -23.26 2.82
CA VAL A 180 10.39 -24.36 3.69
C VAL A 180 11.67 -23.96 4.42
N TRP A 181 12.69 -23.54 3.70
CA TRP A 181 14.00 -23.22 4.27
C TRP A 181 13.97 -21.98 5.16
N GLY A 182 13.34 -20.90 4.69
CA GLY A 182 13.24 -19.66 5.43
C GLY A 182 12.55 -19.86 6.78
N PHE A 183 11.38 -20.51 6.80
CA PHE A 183 10.62 -20.70 8.03
C PHE A 183 11.16 -21.82 8.92
N PHE A 184 11.64 -22.94 8.36
CA PHE A 184 12.22 -24.02 9.17
C PHE A 184 13.44 -23.53 9.95
N GLY A 185 14.23 -22.63 9.36
CA GLY A 185 15.37 -21.99 10.03
C GLY A 185 15.00 -21.26 11.34
N SER A 186 13.75 -20.78 11.46
CA SER A 186 13.25 -20.13 12.68
C SER A 186 12.70 -21.10 13.73
N HIS A 187 12.33 -22.33 13.35
CA HIS A 187 11.63 -23.26 14.25
C HIS A 187 12.51 -23.80 15.38
N GLY A 188 13.83 -23.83 15.21
CA GLY A 188 14.76 -24.19 16.28
C GLY A 188 14.69 -23.22 17.46
N ALA A 189 14.46 -21.93 17.18
CA ALA A 189 14.24 -20.91 18.21
C ALA A 189 12.91 -21.11 18.95
N VAL A 190 11.86 -21.52 18.22
CA VAL A 190 10.55 -21.85 18.83
C VAL A 190 10.66 -23.04 19.76
N GLN A 191 11.32 -24.10 19.29
CA GLN A 191 11.56 -25.30 20.08
C GLN A 191 12.36 -24.98 21.35
N TYR A 192 13.43 -24.18 21.24
CA TYR A 192 14.23 -23.74 22.39
C TYR A 192 13.39 -23.07 23.49
N VAL A 193 12.47 -22.16 23.12
CA VAL A 193 11.61 -21.47 24.10
C VAL A 193 10.58 -22.42 24.71
N VAL A 194 9.98 -23.31 23.91
CA VAL A 194 9.05 -24.34 24.39
C VAL A 194 9.73 -25.29 25.40
N ASP A 195 10.96 -25.71 25.11
CA ASP A 195 11.74 -26.61 25.95
C ASP A 195 12.20 -25.93 27.25
N GLN A 196 12.66 -24.67 27.18
CA GLN A 196 12.97 -23.90 28.39
C GLN A 196 11.73 -23.68 29.28
N ARG A 197 10.55 -23.43 28.70
CA ARG A 197 9.29 -23.35 29.47
C ARG A 197 9.00 -24.67 30.18
N SER A 198 9.26 -25.81 29.55
CA SER A 198 9.04 -27.12 30.18
C SER A 198 9.90 -27.31 31.43
N GLN A 199 11.12 -26.77 31.41
CA GLN A 199 12.05 -26.78 32.53
C GLN A 199 11.66 -25.74 33.61
N ALA A 200 11.19 -24.56 33.19
CA ALA A 200 10.74 -23.45 34.03
C ALA A 200 9.28 -23.58 34.55
N ARG A 201 8.50 -24.55 34.06
CA ARG A 201 7.10 -24.84 34.47
C ARG A 201 6.98 -25.30 35.95
N ARG A 202 8.10 -25.40 36.67
CA ARG A 202 8.15 -25.41 38.15
C ARG A 202 7.89 -24.04 38.80
N SER A 203 7.78 -22.95 38.02
CA SER A 203 7.25 -21.63 38.46
C SER A 203 6.43 -20.97 37.34
N ALA A 204 5.14 -21.28 37.24
CA ALA A 204 4.28 -20.83 36.14
C ALA A 204 3.53 -19.52 36.47
N GLY A 205 3.67 -18.53 35.59
CA GLY A 205 2.98 -17.23 35.64
C GLY A 205 3.76 -16.08 34.99
N SER A 206 5.07 -16.22 34.81
CA SER A 206 5.93 -15.14 34.26
C SER A 206 5.96 -15.12 32.72
N LEU A 207 6.01 -16.28 32.07
CA LEU A 207 6.27 -16.37 30.61
C LEU A 207 5.13 -15.82 29.72
N GLU A 208 3.87 -16.10 30.07
CA GLU A 208 2.71 -15.59 29.30
C GLU A 208 2.56 -14.06 29.41
N ARG A 209 2.85 -13.51 30.59
CA ARG A 209 2.95 -12.06 30.80
C ARG A 209 4.09 -11.47 29.99
N VAL A 210 5.25 -12.13 29.93
CA VAL A 210 6.40 -11.66 29.14
C VAL A 210 6.10 -11.65 27.64
N THR A 211 5.46 -12.68 27.09
CA THR A 211 5.11 -12.73 25.66
C THR A 211 4.08 -11.68 25.28
N LEU A 212 2.99 -11.56 26.04
CA LEU A 212 1.96 -10.54 25.79
C LEU A 212 2.52 -9.12 25.98
N ALA A 213 3.34 -8.89 27.01
CA ALA A 213 4.00 -7.61 27.22
C ALA A 213 4.96 -7.27 26.08
N SER A 214 5.73 -8.24 25.57
CA SER A 214 6.65 -8.02 24.45
C SER A 214 5.91 -7.65 23.16
N ALA A 215 4.82 -8.35 22.85
CA ALA A 215 3.99 -8.04 21.69
C ALA A 215 3.34 -6.65 21.81
N ALA A 216 2.84 -6.30 23.01
CA ALA A 216 2.28 -4.98 23.29
C ALA A 216 3.34 -3.88 23.13
N VAL A 217 4.55 -4.07 23.67
CA VAL A 217 5.65 -3.11 23.52
C VAL A 217 6.04 -2.92 22.05
N ILE A 218 6.18 -3.99 21.27
CA ILE A 218 6.49 -3.89 19.83
C ILE A 218 5.40 -3.13 19.08
N ALA A 219 4.13 -3.47 19.33
CA ALA A 219 3.00 -2.78 18.72
C ALA A 219 2.97 -1.30 19.11
N SER A 220 3.23 -0.96 20.37
CA SER A 220 3.28 0.42 20.87
C SER A 220 4.45 1.21 20.27
N VAL A 221 5.65 0.62 20.16
CA VAL A 221 6.81 1.26 19.53
C VAL A 221 6.57 1.49 18.05
N SER A 222 6.03 0.48 17.34
CA SER A 222 5.68 0.59 15.92
C SER A 222 4.60 1.65 15.68
N ALA A 223 3.55 1.69 16.52
CA ALA A 223 2.51 2.71 16.48
C ALA A 223 3.06 4.11 16.77
N GLY A 224 3.95 4.24 17.77
CA GLY A 224 4.62 5.48 18.11
C GLY A 224 5.53 5.99 16.97
N TYR A 225 6.27 5.08 16.33
CA TYR A 225 7.06 5.39 15.14
C TYR A 225 6.19 5.87 13.98
N ALA A 226 5.07 5.19 13.70
CA ALA A 226 4.13 5.61 12.67
C ALA A 226 3.50 6.98 12.99
N ALA A 227 3.15 7.24 14.24
CA ALA A 227 2.67 8.56 14.67
C ALA A 227 3.73 9.65 14.47
N SER A 228 4.99 9.37 14.81
CA SER A 228 6.12 10.27 14.59
C SER A 228 6.35 10.55 13.10
N GLN A 229 6.24 9.55 12.24
CA GLN A 229 6.39 9.71 10.79
C GLN A 229 5.28 10.56 10.17
N ARG A 230 4.03 10.42 10.65
CA ARG A 230 2.93 11.31 10.23
C ARG A 230 3.14 12.74 10.69
N GLN A 231 3.63 12.93 11.91
CA GLN A 231 3.95 14.26 12.43
C GLN A 231 5.04 14.93 11.59
N PHE A 232 6.08 14.18 11.23
CA PHE A 232 7.13 14.65 10.33
C PHE A 232 6.57 15.04 8.94
N ASP A 233 5.65 14.27 8.36
CA ASP A 233 5.01 14.65 7.10
C ASP A 233 4.19 15.95 7.21
N ILE A 234 3.49 16.16 8.33
CA ILE A 234 2.76 17.43 8.59
C ILE A 234 3.74 18.61 8.65
N GLU A 235 4.87 18.45 9.32
CA GLU A 235 5.92 19.47 9.41
C GLU A 235 6.55 19.76 8.05
N ARG A 236 6.85 18.72 7.27
CA ARG A 236 7.34 18.82 5.88
C ARG A 236 6.39 19.65 5.02
N ARG A 237 5.08 19.40 5.11
CA ARG A 237 4.04 20.15 4.39
C ARG A 237 3.98 21.63 4.77
N GLY A 238 4.44 22.00 5.97
CA GLY A 238 4.59 23.39 6.41
C GLY A 238 5.94 24.02 6.07
N GLY A 239 6.90 23.26 5.53
CA GLY A 239 8.23 23.74 5.18
C GLY A 239 8.27 24.58 3.90
N LEU A 240 9.45 25.10 3.58
CA LEU A 240 9.68 26.01 2.43
C LEU A 240 9.27 25.42 1.06
N LYS A 241 9.37 24.10 0.90
CA LYS A 241 8.97 23.37 -0.31
C LYS A 241 7.64 22.63 -0.14
N GLY A 242 6.91 22.94 0.93
CA GLY A 242 5.64 22.31 1.28
C GLY A 242 4.45 22.94 0.57
N THR A 243 3.27 22.52 1.00
CA THR A 243 1.98 23.03 0.55
C THR A 243 1.69 24.42 1.13
N LYS A 244 0.82 25.15 0.46
CA LYS A 244 0.28 26.44 0.92
C LYS A 244 -1.07 26.21 1.61
N LEU A 245 -1.45 27.18 2.46
CA LEU A 245 -2.76 27.24 3.09
C LEU A 245 -3.47 28.51 2.64
N LEU A 246 -4.74 28.38 2.28
CA LEU A 246 -5.63 29.51 2.02
C LEU A 246 -6.71 29.55 3.11
N ASP A 247 -6.83 30.71 3.77
CA ASP A 247 -7.94 30.98 4.68
C ASP A 247 -9.24 31.19 3.89
N VAL A 248 -10.30 30.51 4.33
CA VAL A 248 -11.66 30.67 3.84
C VAL A 248 -12.60 30.83 5.04
N ASP A 249 -13.81 31.35 4.83
CA ASP A 249 -14.67 31.78 5.97
C ASP A 249 -14.97 30.68 7.01
N ASP A 250 -14.89 29.39 6.63
CA ASP A 250 -15.18 28.25 7.50
C ASP A 250 -13.94 27.41 7.88
N GLY A 251 -12.73 27.87 7.55
CA GLY A 251 -11.50 27.16 7.90
C GLY A 251 -10.35 27.44 6.93
N VAL A 252 -9.51 26.43 6.71
CA VAL A 252 -8.37 26.52 5.77
C VAL A 252 -8.43 25.44 4.71
N VAL A 253 -7.83 25.73 3.56
CA VAL A 253 -7.67 24.82 2.42
C VAL A 253 -6.18 24.63 2.13
N GLU A 254 -5.72 23.39 2.15
CA GLU A 254 -4.36 23.03 1.76
C GLU A 254 -4.26 22.81 0.26
N TYR A 255 -3.28 23.46 -0.38
CA TYR A 255 -3.10 23.42 -1.82
C TYR A 255 -1.63 23.55 -2.24
N ASP A 256 -1.33 23.15 -3.47
CA ASP A 256 -0.09 23.48 -4.19
C ASP A 256 -0.47 24.18 -5.50
N LEU A 257 0.22 25.28 -5.80
CA LEU A 257 0.03 26.04 -7.04
C LEU A 257 1.39 26.28 -7.66
N ARG A 258 1.58 25.67 -8.84
CA ARG A 258 2.79 25.77 -9.65
C ARG A 258 2.49 26.65 -10.85
N ALA A 259 3.29 27.71 -11.03
CA ALA A 259 3.24 28.54 -12.23
C ALA A 259 4.05 27.89 -13.37
N PRO A 260 3.80 28.26 -14.64
CA PRO A 260 4.62 27.84 -15.77
C PRO A 260 6.10 28.12 -15.51
N SER A 261 6.93 27.12 -15.78
CA SER A 261 8.38 27.19 -15.56
C SER A 261 9.17 27.49 -16.82
N ASP A 262 8.57 27.32 -18.01
CA ASP A 262 9.15 27.75 -19.28
C ASP A 262 9.08 29.30 -19.38
N PRO A 263 10.23 30.00 -19.46
CA PRO A 263 10.26 31.45 -19.56
C PRO A 263 9.61 32.03 -20.83
N SER A 264 9.40 31.19 -21.86
CA SER A 264 8.72 31.60 -23.09
C SER A 264 7.20 31.66 -22.95
N VAL A 265 6.64 31.08 -21.89
CA VAL A 265 5.20 31.04 -21.64
C VAL A 265 4.80 32.19 -20.71
N SER A 266 3.87 33.02 -21.17
CA SER A 266 3.31 34.08 -20.32
C SER A 266 2.40 33.48 -19.25
N ALA A 267 2.81 33.61 -17.99
CA ALA A 267 2.01 33.16 -16.84
C ALA A 267 0.61 33.82 -16.80
N GLU A 268 0.46 35.05 -17.29
CA GLU A 268 -0.82 35.76 -17.26
C GLU A 268 -1.85 35.21 -18.25
N SER A 269 -1.43 34.44 -19.25
CA SER A 269 -2.31 33.84 -20.26
C SER A 269 -2.22 32.32 -20.32
N ALA A 270 -1.31 31.70 -19.56
CA ALA A 270 -1.12 30.25 -19.55
C ALA A 270 -2.37 29.53 -19.02
N PRO A 271 -2.77 28.38 -19.61
CA PRO A 271 -3.92 27.64 -19.13
C PRO A 271 -3.75 27.17 -17.67
N VAL A 272 -4.85 26.96 -16.97
CA VAL A 272 -4.88 26.51 -15.57
C VAL A 272 -5.46 25.11 -15.50
N VAL A 273 -4.65 24.17 -15.02
CA VAL A 273 -5.03 22.78 -14.77
C VAL A 273 -5.38 22.59 -13.30
N ILE A 274 -6.56 22.03 -13.03
CA ILE A 274 -7.05 21.69 -11.69
C ILE A 274 -6.96 20.17 -11.52
N LEU A 275 -6.21 19.71 -10.51
CA LEU A 275 -5.98 18.30 -10.23
C LEU A 275 -6.85 17.80 -9.08
N GLU A 276 -7.73 16.84 -9.38
CA GLU A 276 -8.66 16.22 -8.43
C GLU A 276 -8.25 14.79 -8.06
N ALA A 277 -7.65 14.63 -6.87
CA ALA A 277 -7.16 13.36 -6.35
C ALA A 277 -8.28 12.33 -6.10
N GLY A 278 -7.93 11.04 -6.21
CA GLY A 278 -8.85 9.95 -5.87
C GLY A 278 -9.21 9.85 -4.38
N LEU A 279 -9.98 8.81 -4.03
CA LEU A 279 -10.44 8.60 -2.67
C LEU A 279 -9.25 8.38 -1.72
N GLY A 280 -9.21 9.10 -0.59
CA GLY A 280 -8.15 8.95 0.41
C GLY A 280 -6.73 9.19 -0.11
N SER A 281 -6.60 9.83 -1.27
CA SER A 281 -5.32 10.11 -1.92
C SER A 281 -4.91 11.56 -1.68
N PRO A 282 -3.63 11.84 -1.43
CA PRO A 282 -3.17 13.19 -1.26
C PRO A 282 -2.96 13.90 -2.59
N LEU A 283 -2.76 15.22 -2.55
CA LEU A 283 -2.39 16.02 -3.73
C LEU A 283 -1.06 15.55 -4.34
N GLU A 284 -0.15 14.99 -3.53
CA GLU A 284 1.12 14.41 -4.03
C GLU A 284 0.93 13.20 -4.94
N ALA A 285 -0.27 12.58 -4.97
CA ALA A 285 -0.58 11.52 -5.93
C ALA A 285 -0.44 11.98 -7.39
N PHE A 286 -0.55 13.28 -7.65
CA PHE A 286 -0.33 13.88 -8.96
C PHE A 286 1.03 14.55 -9.13
N SER A 287 1.97 14.45 -8.18
CA SER A 287 3.25 15.17 -8.19
C SER A 287 4.00 15.11 -9.53
N TRP A 288 4.06 13.93 -10.16
CA TRP A 288 4.66 13.76 -11.49
C TRP A 288 3.89 14.51 -12.59
N VAL A 289 2.57 14.35 -12.66
CA VAL A 289 1.73 15.03 -13.66
C VAL A 289 1.82 16.55 -13.45
N ALA A 290 1.80 17.02 -12.20
CA ALA A 290 1.91 18.42 -11.87
C ALA A 290 3.26 19.02 -12.25
N GLU A 291 4.37 18.32 -12.00
CA GLU A 291 5.70 18.72 -12.46
C GLU A 291 5.75 18.82 -13.99
N LEU A 292 5.22 17.79 -14.68
CA LEU A 292 5.28 17.72 -16.13
C LEU A 292 4.44 18.80 -16.79
N LEU A 293 3.23 19.10 -16.28
CA LEU A 293 2.34 20.13 -16.82
C LEU A 293 2.74 21.56 -16.43
N ALA A 294 3.42 21.75 -15.28
CA ALA A 294 3.91 23.06 -14.86
C ALA A 294 5.04 23.62 -15.74
N VAL A 295 5.41 22.95 -16.82
CA VAL A 295 6.27 23.52 -17.87
C VAL A 295 5.57 24.69 -18.54
N ASP A 296 4.32 24.49 -18.94
CA ASP A 296 3.54 25.38 -19.83
C ASP A 296 2.16 25.76 -19.28
N HIS A 297 1.77 25.20 -18.13
CA HIS A 297 0.48 25.45 -17.49
C HIS A 297 0.66 25.96 -16.05
N HIS A 298 -0.32 26.71 -15.55
CA HIS A 298 -0.54 26.74 -14.09
C HIS A 298 -1.14 25.43 -13.65
N VAL A 299 -0.65 24.84 -12.57
CA VAL A 299 -1.18 23.60 -12.02
C VAL A 299 -1.59 23.80 -10.58
N LEU A 300 -2.88 23.64 -10.31
CA LEU A 300 -3.50 23.73 -8.99
C LEU A 300 -3.86 22.32 -8.50
N SER A 301 -3.24 21.89 -7.41
CA SER A 301 -3.60 20.67 -6.68
C SER A 301 -4.05 21.03 -5.28
N TYR A 302 -4.99 20.30 -4.70
CA TYR A 302 -5.49 20.63 -3.36
C TYR A 302 -6.05 19.43 -2.62
N HIS A 303 -6.26 19.59 -1.32
CA HIS A 303 -6.97 18.61 -0.50
C HIS A 303 -8.41 19.02 -0.26
N ARG A 304 -9.34 18.12 -0.58
CA ARG A 304 -10.77 18.25 -0.23
C ARG A 304 -10.98 18.30 1.29
N GLY A 305 -12.18 18.70 1.69
CA GLY A 305 -12.57 18.88 3.10
C GLY A 305 -12.22 17.69 4.00
N GLY A 306 -11.49 17.95 5.07
CA GLY A 306 -11.11 16.96 6.08
C GLY A 306 -9.86 16.14 5.79
N TYR A 307 -9.29 16.23 4.58
CA TYR A 307 -8.00 15.64 4.21
C TYR A 307 -6.82 16.55 4.51
N GLY A 308 -5.67 15.94 4.78
CA GLY A 308 -4.44 16.68 5.07
C GLY A 308 -4.66 17.73 6.16
N ARG A 309 -4.31 18.98 5.83
CA ARG A 309 -4.46 20.18 6.64
C ARG A 309 -5.73 20.97 6.30
N THR A 310 -6.52 20.57 5.31
CA THR A 310 -7.80 21.20 4.98
C THR A 310 -8.81 20.96 6.11
N THR A 311 -9.29 22.06 6.71
CA THR A 311 -10.30 22.04 7.79
C THR A 311 -11.67 22.54 7.34
N SER A 312 -11.73 23.30 6.24
CA SER A 312 -12.99 23.71 5.62
C SER A 312 -13.85 22.50 5.25
N ASN A 313 -15.17 22.64 5.38
CA ASN A 313 -16.16 21.63 4.98
C ASN A 313 -16.92 22.03 3.71
N ARG A 314 -16.46 23.08 3.02
CA ARG A 314 -16.98 23.51 1.72
C ARG A 314 -16.97 22.38 0.69
N SER A 315 -17.89 22.47 -0.28
CA SER A 315 -17.91 21.53 -1.40
C SER A 315 -16.64 21.67 -2.23
N PRO A 316 -16.19 20.61 -2.95
CA PRO A 316 -15.01 20.69 -3.81
C PRO A 316 -15.07 21.89 -4.76
N GLY A 317 -16.24 22.18 -5.34
CA GLY A 317 -16.42 23.32 -6.21
C GLY A 317 -16.31 24.70 -5.55
N ASP A 318 -16.69 24.83 -4.28
CA ASP A 318 -16.50 26.08 -3.53
C ASP A 318 -15.02 26.27 -3.14
N LEU A 319 -14.32 25.18 -2.84
CA LEU A 319 -12.87 25.18 -2.58
C LEU A 319 -12.10 25.60 -3.84
N VAL A 320 -12.42 24.98 -4.99
CA VAL A 320 -11.83 25.34 -6.29
C VAL A 320 -12.14 26.79 -6.65
N ALA A 321 -13.35 27.29 -6.41
CA ALA A 321 -13.68 28.70 -6.63
C ALA A 321 -12.81 29.65 -5.80
N ALA A 322 -12.63 29.37 -4.52
CA ALA A 322 -11.78 30.17 -3.64
C ALA A 322 -10.30 30.14 -4.08
N LEU A 323 -9.80 28.97 -4.47
CA LEU A 323 -8.42 28.81 -4.93
C LEU A 323 -8.17 29.51 -6.29
N LEU A 324 -9.08 29.35 -7.25
CA LEU A 324 -8.97 29.99 -8.58
C LEU A 324 -9.03 31.52 -8.50
N ALA A 325 -9.70 32.10 -7.51
CA ALA A 325 -9.68 33.54 -7.28
C ALA A 325 -8.26 34.10 -6.99
N HIS A 326 -7.32 33.23 -6.58
CA HIS A 326 -5.93 33.58 -6.32
C HIS A 326 -4.98 33.24 -7.48
N VAL A 327 -5.48 32.62 -8.56
CA VAL A 327 -4.68 32.27 -9.73
C VAL A 327 -4.75 33.41 -10.74
N VAL A 328 -3.64 34.13 -10.90
CA VAL A 328 -3.51 35.23 -11.87
C VAL A 328 -3.21 34.66 -13.25
N SER A 329 -4.27 34.30 -13.97
CA SER A 329 -4.21 33.91 -15.39
C SER A 329 -5.56 34.14 -16.06
N SER A 330 -5.55 34.57 -17.33
CA SER A 330 -6.70 34.65 -18.23
C SER A 330 -6.91 33.40 -19.08
N GLY A 331 -5.98 32.43 -19.01
CA GLY A 331 -5.99 31.20 -19.79
C GLY A 331 -7.20 30.30 -19.53
N THR A 332 -7.37 29.30 -20.38
CA THR A 332 -8.45 28.31 -20.28
C THR A 332 -8.35 27.48 -18.99
N LEU A 333 -9.49 26.95 -18.52
CA LEU A 333 -9.55 26.12 -17.33
C LEU A 333 -9.72 24.65 -17.72
N ILE A 334 -8.85 23.79 -17.22
CA ILE A 334 -8.81 22.37 -17.53
C ILE A 334 -8.99 21.59 -16.22
N SER A 335 -9.95 20.66 -16.19
CA SER A 335 -10.15 19.76 -15.06
C SER A 335 -9.50 18.41 -15.35
N VAL A 336 -8.62 17.93 -14.47
CA VAL A 336 -8.03 16.60 -14.54
C VAL A 336 -8.38 15.87 -13.25
N SER A 337 -9.03 14.72 -13.35
CA SER A 337 -9.55 14.01 -12.18
C SER A 337 -9.19 12.54 -12.22
N HIS A 338 -8.99 11.94 -11.04
CA HIS A 338 -8.67 10.51 -10.91
C HIS A 338 -9.67 9.81 -9.99
N SER A 339 -10.11 8.59 -10.35
CA SER A 339 -10.95 7.76 -9.49
C SER A 339 -12.20 8.54 -9.02
N ILE A 340 -12.52 8.48 -7.73
CA ILE A 340 -13.66 9.21 -7.15
C ILE A 340 -13.55 10.73 -7.29
N GLY A 341 -12.33 11.26 -7.53
CA GLY A 341 -12.10 12.67 -7.79
C GLY A 341 -12.91 13.18 -8.99
N THR A 342 -13.29 12.30 -9.91
CA THR A 342 -14.20 12.61 -11.03
C THR A 342 -15.57 13.12 -10.53
N LEU A 343 -16.08 12.54 -9.45
CA LEU A 343 -17.35 12.95 -8.85
C LEU A 343 -17.21 14.25 -8.05
N ALA A 344 -16.04 14.49 -7.44
CA ALA A 344 -15.73 15.78 -6.84
C ALA A 344 -15.65 16.87 -7.91
N ALA A 345 -14.99 16.57 -9.04
CA ALA A 345 -14.84 17.47 -10.17
C ALA A 345 -16.19 17.94 -10.70
N ALA A 346 -17.15 17.02 -10.82
CA ALA A 346 -18.51 17.32 -11.28
C ALA A 346 -19.20 18.46 -10.51
N SER A 347 -18.85 18.70 -9.24
CA SER A 347 -19.41 19.80 -8.44
C SER A 347 -19.08 21.20 -8.99
N TYR A 348 -18.09 21.33 -9.87
CA TYR A 348 -17.69 22.60 -10.45
C TYR A 348 -17.59 22.67 -11.97
N LEU A 349 -17.72 21.56 -12.71
CA LEU A 349 -17.57 21.57 -14.17
C LEU A 349 -18.53 22.53 -14.89
N ARG A 350 -19.72 22.76 -14.32
CA ARG A 350 -20.73 23.67 -14.86
C ARG A 350 -20.67 25.10 -14.30
N ARG A 351 -19.73 25.37 -13.38
CA ARG A 351 -19.62 26.68 -12.72
C ARG A 351 -18.81 27.65 -13.58
N GLY A 352 -19.18 28.93 -13.49
CA GLY A 352 -18.39 30.03 -14.02
C GLY A 352 -17.42 30.58 -12.98
N PHE A 353 -16.18 30.84 -13.39
CA PHE A 353 -15.11 31.38 -12.55
C PHE A 353 -14.60 32.69 -13.15
N GLY A 354 -15.18 33.82 -12.70
CA GLY A 354 -14.83 35.14 -13.25
C GLY A 354 -15.08 35.24 -14.76
N GLY A 355 -16.17 34.64 -15.25
CA GLY A 355 -16.51 34.60 -16.68
C GLY A 355 -15.87 33.46 -17.48
N ARG A 356 -14.96 32.67 -16.89
CA ARG A 356 -14.38 31.47 -17.51
C ARG A 356 -15.13 30.21 -17.12
N PHE A 357 -15.12 29.22 -17.99
CA PHE A 357 -15.70 27.89 -17.75
C PHE A 357 -14.63 26.82 -17.98
N ILE A 358 -14.85 25.63 -17.44
CA ILE A 358 -14.00 24.48 -17.74
C ILE A 358 -14.16 24.14 -19.24
N SER A 359 -13.08 24.27 -20.00
CA SER A 359 -13.07 23.99 -21.45
C SER A 359 -12.84 22.52 -21.74
N SER A 360 -12.02 21.87 -20.91
CA SER A 360 -11.61 20.48 -21.08
C SER A 360 -11.69 19.70 -19.76
N ALA A 361 -12.19 18.48 -19.81
CA ALA A 361 -12.21 17.53 -18.70
C ALA A 361 -11.50 16.23 -19.09
N VAL A 362 -10.42 15.91 -18.37
CA VAL A 362 -9.66 14.66 -18.50
C VAL A 362 -9.96 13.80 -17.28
N VAL A 363 -10.46 12.60 -17.54
CA VAL A 363 -10.90 11.64 -16.54
C VAL A 363 -9.95 10.46 -16.57
N ILE A 364 -9.27 10.18 -15.46
CA ILE A 364 -8.24 9.13 -15.35
C ILE A 364 -8.78 8.03 -14.44
N ASP A 365 -9.03 6.85 -14.98
CA ASP A 365 -9.72 5.75 -14.28
C ASP A 365 -10.90 6.26 -13.44
N GLY A 366 -11.84 6.92 -14.09
CA GLY A 366 -12.87 7.69 -13.41
C GLY A 366 -13.92 6.80 -12.76
N THR A 367 -14.38 7.19 -11.57
CA THR A 367 -15.51 6.49 -10.95
C THR A 367 -16.82 6.84 -11.65
N ASN A 368 -17.41 5.86 -12.33
CA ASN A 368 -18.76 5.96 -12.86
C ASN A 368 -19.79 6.07 -11.72
N PRO A 369 -20.64 7.13 -11.71
CA PRO A 369 -21.61 7.34 -10.62
C PRO A 369 -22.65 6.24 -10.50
N HIS A 370 -23.04 5.59 -11.60
CA HIS A 370 -24.00 4.47 -11.57
C HIS A 370 -23.39 3.24 -10.91
N LEU A 371 -22.17 2.88 -11.30
CA LEU A 371 -21.44 1.75 -10.69
C LEU A 371 -21.20 1.99 -9.19
N LEU A 372 -20.85 3.21 -8.78
CA LEU A 372 -20.68 3.52 -7.37
C LEU A 372 -22.01 3.47 -6.59
N ALA A 373 -23.13 3.84 -7.20
CA ALA A 373 -24.45 3.68 -6.59
C ALA A 373 -24.75 2.20 -6.32
N ASP A 374 -24.49 1.34 -7.31
CA ASP A 374 -24.69 -0.11 -7.20
C ASP A 374 -23.76 -0.72 -6.14
N ASP A 375 -22.49 -0.33 -6.12
CA ASP A 375 -21.50 -0.81 -5.14
C ASP A 375 -21.88 -0.47 -3.69
N ARG A 376 -22.55 0.67 -3.46
CA ARG A 376 -23.02 1.09 -2.13
C ARG A 376 -24.23 0.30 -1.65
N VAL A 377 -25.05 -0.20 -2.57
CA VAL A 377 -26.27 -0.97 -2.25
C VAL A 377 -25.97 -2.47 -2.17
N ASP A 378 -25.07 -2.97 -3.01
CA ASP A 378 -24.65 -4.36 -2.99
C ASP A 378 -23.95 -4.72 -1.67
N ARG A 379 -24.54 -5.68 -0.94
CA ARG A 379 -24.05 -6.08 0.40
C ARG A 379 -22.63 -6.64 0.35
N ARG A 380 -22.28 -7.36 -0.73
CA ARG A 380 -20.97 -8.00 -0.87
C ARG A 380 -19.92 -6.93 -1.13
N ARG A 381 -20.09 -6.11 -2.17
CA ARG A 381 -19.15 -5.03 -2.54
C ARG A 381 -18.97 -4.01 -1.42
N ARG A 382 -20.05 -3.57 -0.80
CA ARG A 382 -19.99 -2.72 0.40
C ARG A 382 -19.23 -3.37 1.55
N GLY A 383 -19.46 -4.66 1.80
CA GLY A 383 -18.75 -5.43 2.83
C GLY A 383 -17.25 -5.50 2.55
N MET A 384 -16.87 -5.80 1.30
CA MET A 384 -15.46 -5.83 0.87
C MET A 384 -14.78 -4.47 1.05
N PHE A 385 -15.46 -3.38 0.67
CA PHE A 385 -14.94 -2.03 0.88
C PHE A 385 -14.72 -1.73 2.37
N LEU A 386 -15.73 -1.93 3.22
CA LEU A 386 -15.62 -1.68 4.67
C LEU A 386 -14.53 -2.54 5.32
N GLN A 387 -14.38 -3.78 4.89
CA GLN A 387 -13.33 -4.67 5.38
C GLN A 387 -11.93 -4.18 4.97
N SER A 388 -11.77 -3.72 3.74
CA SER A 388 -10.54 -3.08 3.25
C SER A 388 -10.18 -1.84 4.07
N GLN A 389 -11.17 -0.99 4.40
CA GLN A 389 -10.97 0.18 5.25
C GLN A 389 -10.61 -0.22 6.69
N ALA A 390 -11.23 -1.27 7.25
CA ALA A 390 -10.90 -1.79 8.58
C ALA A 390 -9.47 -2.38 8.64
N GLY A 391 -9.07 -3.13 7.61
CA GLY A 391 -7.71 -3.64 7.47
C GLY A 391 -6.69 -2.52 7.35
N SER A 392 -6.98 -1.50 6.54
CA SER A 392 -6.16 -0.29 6.42
C SER A 392 -6.03 0.45 7.74
N MET A 393 -7.13 0.54 8.51
CA MET A 393 -7.14 1.14 9.85
C MET A 393 -6.24 0.37 10.82
N TYR A 394 -6.34 -0.96 10.84
CA TYR A 394 -5.47 -1.80 11.67
C TYR A 394 -3.99 -1.61 11.31
N ILE A 395 -3.65 -1.63 10.02
CA ILE A 395 -2.29 -1.41 9.53
C ILE A 395 -1.79 -0.01 9.94
N ALA A 396 -2.63 1.01 9.80
CA ALA A 396 -2.31 2.37 10.19
C ALA A 396 -2.09 2.49 11.72
N LEU A 397 -2.97 1.94 12.55
CA LEU A 397 -2.87 2.03 14.01
C LEU A 397 -1.66 1.28 14.56
N THR A 398 -1.33 0.13 13.96
CA THR A 398 -0.18 -0.68 14.37
C THR A 398 1.14 -0.16 13.83
N GLY A 399 1.13 0.64 12.75
CA GLY A 399 2.34 1.15 12.10
C GLY A 399 3.10 0.11 11.27
N ILE A 400 2.54 -1.09 11.10
CA ILE A 400 3.24 -2.23 10.49
C ILE A 400 3.63 -2.01 9.02
N TYR A 401 2.95 -1.10 8.32
CA TYR A 401 3.29 -0.71 6.94
C TYR A 401 4.71 -0.13 6.82
N ASN A 402 5.30 0.40 7.89
CA ASN A 402 6.68 0.90 7.84
C ASN A 402 7.73 -0.23 7.75
N PHE A 403 7.32 -1.46 8.05
CA PHE A 403 8.22 -2.62 8.13
C PHE A 403 7.87 -3.72 7.12
N VAL A 404 6.68 -3.65 6.51
CA VAL A 404 6.17 -4.67 5.59
C VAL A 404 5.87 -4.02 4.24
N PRO A 405 6.31 -4.64 3.11
CA PRO A 405 5.97 -4.15 1.79
C PRO A 405 4.45 -4.01 1.59
N HIS A 406 4.00 -2.84 1.15
CA HIS A 406 2.59 -2.56 0.90
C HIS A 406 2.35 -2.09 -0.54
N ALA A 407 1.11 -2.23 -1.02
CA ALA A 407 0.75 -1.95 -2.42
C ALA A 407 1.13 -0.52 -2.85
N ILE A 408 0.94 0.47 -1.98
CA ILE A 408 1.23 1.88 -2.28
C ILE A 408 2.70 2.08 -2.68
N ALA A 409 3.67 1.55 -1.92
CA ALA A 409 5.10 1.67 -2.26
C ALA A 409 5.52 0.76 -3.42
N ARG A 410 4.75 -0.30 -3.73
CA ARG A 410 5.04 -1.17 -4.88
C ARG A 410 4.47 -0.65 -6.20
N GLN A 411 3.48 0.22 -6.13
CA GLN A 411 2.77 0.76 -7.30
C GLN A 411 3.05 2.26 -7.51
N SER A 412 4.05 2.81 -6.82
CA SER A 412 4.50 4.18 -7.03
C SER A 412 6.01 4.31 -6.78
N ALA A 413 6.63 5.27 -7.46
CA ALA A 413 8.00 5.71 -7.23
C ALA A 413 8.06 7.22 -7.46
N PHE A 414 7.61 7.98 -6.45
CA PHE A 414 7.70 9.43 -6.40
C PHE A 414 9.10 9.88 -5.91
N ALA A 415 9.36 11.19 -5.95
CA ALA A 415 10.48 11.76 -5.22
C ALA A 415 10.41 11.36 -3.73
N PRO A 416 11.53 11.18 -3.02
CA PRO A 416 11.53 10.59 -1.67
C PRO A 416 10.55 11.25 -0.68
N ASP A 417 10.46 12.58 -0.71
CA ASP A 417 9.55 13.36 0.16
C ASP A 417 8.08 13.14 -0.18
N ASP A 418 7.74 13.13 -1.47
CA ASP A 418 6.37 12.87 -1.94
C ASP A 418 5.99 11.40 -1.72
N GLN A 419 6.93 10.47 -1.90
CA GLN A 419 6.73 9.05 -1.64
C GLN A 419 6.42 8.82 -0.15
N LEU A 420 7.17 9.45 0.74
CA LEU A 420 6.89 9.41 2.17
C LEU A 420 5.50 9.99 2.46
N GLY A 421 5.20 11.17 1.92
CA GLY A 421 3.91 11.85 2.11
C GLY A 421 2.72 10.99 1.64
N VAL A 422 2.81 10.38 0.46
CA VAL A 422 1.77 9.49 -0.07
C VAL A 422 1.52 8.30 0.86
N VAL A 423 2.57 7.67 1.35
CA VAL A 423 2.46 6.50 2.25
C VAL A 423 1.87 6.91 3.61
N GLN A 424 2.40 7.95 4.24
CA GLN A 424 1.92 8.40 5.55
C GLN A 424 0.48 8.89 5.48
N PHE A 425 0.11 9.56 4.38
CA PHE A 425 -1.24 10.05 4.16
C PHE A 425 -2.25 8.90 4.00
N SER A 426 -1.94 7.89 3.18
CA SER A 426 -2.85 6.76 2.98
C SER A 426 -3.00 5.87 4.21
N PHE A 427 -1.94 5.74 5.02
CA PHE A 427 -1.98 5.04 6.31
C PHE A 427 -2.20 5.99 7.49
N SER A 428 -3.04 7.01 7.33
CA SER A 428 -3.49 7.89 8.41
C SER A 428 -4.90 7.49 8.88
N PRO A 429 -5.13 7.19 10.18
CA PRO A 429 -6.46 6.87 10.70
C PRO A 429 -7.52 7.92 10.36
N ARG A 430 -7.15 9.21 10.46
CA ARG A 430 -8.04 10.31 10.11
C ARG A 430 -8.44 10.25 8.63
N ASN A 431 -7.48 10.05 7.73
CA ASN A 431 -7.75 10.00 6.30
C ASN A 431 -8.55 8.76 5.92
N ILE A 432 -8.30 7.61 6.55
CA ILE A 432 -9.09 6.38 6.32
C ILE A 432 -10.55 6.60 6.73
N LEU A 433 -10.80 7.22 7.89
CA LEU A 433 -12.16 7.55 8.32
C LEU A 433 -12.84 8.55 7.38
N ARG A 434 -12.09 9.55 6.90
CA ARG A 434 -12.60 10.55 5.95
C ARG A 434 -12.91 9.94 4.59
N ALA A 435 -12.02 9.11 4.06
CA ALA A 435 -12.24 8.33 2.84
C ALA A 435 -13.44 7.41 2.96
N THR A 436 -13.61 6.71 4.08
CA THR A 436 -14.80 5.88 4.29
C THR A 436 -16.08 6.71 4.27
N ARG A 437 -16.09 7.89 4.92
CA ARG A 437 -17.25 8.78 4.94
C ARG A 437 -17.52 9.38 3.55
N GLU A 438 -16.50 9.85 2.86
CA GLU A 438 -16.61 10.38 1.49
C GLU A 438 -17.14 9.32 0.53
N TYR A 439 -16.65 8.07 0.63
CA TYR A 439 -17.16 6.98 -0.20
C TYR A 439 -18.67 6.81 -0.10
N PHE A 440 -19.29 6.97 1.07
CA PHE A 440 -20.75 6.82 1.21
C PHE A 440 -21.51 8.11 0.93
N ASN A 441 -20.91 9.27 1.21
CA ASN A 441 -21.59 10.57 1.14
C ASN A 441 -21.30 11.35 -0.15
N MET A 442 -20.40 10.88 -1.02
CA MET A 442 -20.09 11.56 -2.28
C MET A 442 -21.35 11.69 -3.13
N PRO A 443 -21.76 12.92 -3.52
CA PRO A 443 -22.92 13.16 -4.36
C PRO A 443 -22.79 12.50 -5.73
N LEU A 444 -23.88 11.90 -6.20
CA LEU A 444 -23.97 11.26 -7.52
C LEU A 444 -24.97 11.96 -8.45
N VAL A 445 -25.98 12.61 -7.85
CA VAL A 445 -26.98 13.41 -8.54
C VAL A 445 -26.22 14.56 -9.23
N ASP A 446 -26.33 14.66 -10.55
CA ASP A 446 -25.63 15.62 -11.43
C ASP A 446 -24.19 15.31 -11.85
N ALA A 447 -23.61 14.19 -11.44
CA ALA A 447 -22.25 13.83 -11.87
C ALA A 447 -22.15 13.67 -13.41
N MET A 448 -23.00 12.83 -14.01
CA MET A 448 -23.04 12.62 -15.46
C MET A 448 -23.41 13.88 -16.25
N PRO A 449 -24.50 14.61 -15.93
CA PRO A 449 -24.82 15.86 -16.62
C PRO A 449 -23.70 16.89 -16.56
N SER A 450 -22.96 16.97 -15.45
CA SER A 450 -21.87 17.94 -15.30
C SER A 450 -20.65 17.57 -16.13
N LEU A 451 -20.33 16.28 -16.24
CA LEU A 451 -19.27 15.80 -17.14
C LEU A 451 -19.64 16.03 -18.60
N LEU A 452 -20.86 15.67 -19.00
CA LEU A 452 -21.37 15.85 -20.37
C LEU A 452 -21.46 17.32 -20.80
N ALA A 453 -21.61 18.25 -19.86
CA ALA A 453 -21.66 19.68 -20.14
C ALA A 453 -20.30 20.28 -20.55
N VAL A 454 -19.18 19.59 -20.27
CA VAL A 454 -17.85 20.08 -20.65
C VAL A 454 -17.63 19.85 -22.14
N PRO A 455 -17.26 20.87 -22.95
CA PRO A 455 -17.14 20.72 -24.40
C PRO A 455 -16.15 19.65 -24.84
N ARG A 456 -14.93 19.67 -24.27
CA ARG A 456 -13.86 18.70 -24.60
C ARG A 456 -13.72 17.71 -23.46
N ARG A 457 -13.89 16.42 -23.75
CA ARG A 457 -13.81 15.33 -22.77
C ARG A 457 -12.82 14.29 -23.26
N ARG A 458 -12.05 13.71 -22.35
CA ARG A 458 -11.11 12.63 -22.63
C ARG A 458 -11.08 11.66 -21.46
N VAL A 459 -11.12 10.37 -21.74
CA VAL A 459 -10.93 9.32 -20.74
C VAL A 459 -9.54 8.70 -20.93
N ILE A 460 -8.83 8.52 -19.83
CA ILE A 460 -7.56 7.81 -19.77
C ILE A 460 -7.78 6.59 -18.87
N ALA A 461 -7.52 5.40 -19.41
CA ALA A 461 -7.69 4.15 -18.69
C ALA A 461 -6.35 3.48 -18.41
N SER A 462 -6.19 2.91 -17.23
CA SER A 462 -5.17 1.91 -16.97
C SER A 462 -5.57 0.57 -17.59
N LYS A 463 -4.59 -0.30 -17.85
CA LYS A 463 -4.89 -1.63 -18.41
C LYS A 463 -5.80 -2.47 -17.51
N GLU A 464 -5.73 -2.23 -16.19
CA GLU A 464 -6.55 -2.89 -15.18
C GLU A 464 -8.06 -2.55 -15.32
N TYR A 465 -8.38 -1.34 -15.77
CA TYR A 465 -9.75 -0.84 -15.85
C TYR A 465 -10.24 -0.56 -17.28
N GLU A 466 -9.50 -1.00 -18.30
CA GLU A 466 -9.80 -0.75 -19.73
C GLU A 466 -11.27 -0.99 -20.09
N GLN A 467 -11.84 -2.14 -19.70
CA GLN A 467 -13.23 -2.47 -20.03
C GLN A 467 -14.22 -1.50 -19.36
N GLN A 468 -14.06 -1.26 -18.06
CA GLN A 468 -14.95 -0.39 -17.29
C GLN A 468 -14.86 1.06 -17.79
N GLU A 469 -13.66 1.54 -18.07
CA GLU A 469 -13.45 2.90 -18.59
C GLU A 469 -13.92 3.04 -20.04
N SER A 470 -13.90 1.98 -20.85
CA SER A 470 -14.46 2.01 -22.20
C SER A 470 -15.97 2.24 -22.17
N GLU A 471 -16.69 1.54 -21.28
CA GLU A 471 -18.12 1.76 -21.06
C GLU A 471 -18.39 3.19 -20.53
N PHE A 472 -17.54 3.68 -19.64
CA PHE A 472 -17.67 5.03 -19.11
C PHE A 472 -17.40 6.11 -20.15
N ALA A 473 -16.38 5.93 -21.00
CA ALA A 473 -16.06 6.81 -22.12
C ALA A 473 -17.19 6.85 -23.15
N GLN A 474 -17.82 5.71 -23.43
CA GLN A 474 -19.01 5.66 -24.29
C GLN A 474 -20.17 6.44 -23.68
N ALA A 475 -20.41 6.31 -22.37
CA ALA A 475 -21.46 7.06 -21.67
C ALA A 475 -21.18 8.58 -21.62
N LEU A 476 -19.92 8.99 -21.73
CA LEU A 476 -19.49 10.38 -21.78
C LEU A 476 -19.38 10.94 -23.21
N ASP A 477 -19.61 10.13 -24.25
CA ASP A 477 -19.31 10.46 -25.63
C ASP A 477 -17.92 11.12 -25.75
N ALA A 478 -16.91 10.38 -25.26
CA ALA A 478 -15.54 10.87 -25.12
C ALA A 478 -14.53 9.86 -25.68
N PRO A 479 -13.46 10.32 -26.35
CA PRO A 479 -12.35 9.46 -26.73
C PRO A 479 -11.65 8.87 -25.49
N ILE A 480 -11.23 7.61 -25.61
CA ILE A 480 -10.48 6.87 -24.60
C ILE A 480 -9.03 6.61 -25.07
N VAL A 481 -8.07 6.71 -24.15
CA VAL A 481 -6.68 6.29 -24.35
C VAL A 481 -6.27 5.34 -23.23
N VAL A 482 -5.71 4.19 -23.58
CA VAL A 482 -5.26 3.18 -22.60
C VAL A 482 -3.76 3.34 -22.38
N VAL A 483 -3.34 3.49 -21.12
CA VAL A 483 -1.93 3.48 -20.71
C VAL A 483 -1.53 2.03 -20.43
N GLU A 484 -0.89 1.41 -21.42
CA GLU A 484 -0.47 0.01 -21.36
C GLU A 484 0.53 -0.25 -20.22
N GLY A 485 0.35 -1.38 -19.52
CA GLY A 485 1.19 -1.77 -18.38
C GLY A 485 0.95 -0.98 -17.08
N ALA A 486 0.08 0.03 -17.09
CA ALA A 486 -0.33 0.73 -15.87
C ALA A 486 -1.48 0.01 -15.16
N SER A 487 -1.51 0.16 -13.84
CA SER A 487 -2.59 -0.23 -12.94
C SER A 487 -3.24 1.04 -12.38
N HIS A 488 -4.36 0.92 -11.68
CA HIS A 488 -5.12 2.08 -11.21
C HIS A 488 -4.36 3.10 -10.38
N ARG A 489 -3.43 2.61 -9.55
CA ARG A 489 -2.54 3.48 -8.75
C ARG A 489 -1.28 3.86 -9.49
N SER A 490 -0.76 2.97 -10.33
CA SER A 490 0.55 3.16 -10.95
C SER A 490 0.51 4.13 -12.13
N ILE A 491 -0.66 4.34 -12.75
CA ILE A 491 -0.88 5.30 -13.84
C ILE A 491 -0.43 6.72 -13.49
N LEU A 492 -0.57 7.13 -12.22
CA LEU A 492 -0.02 8.38 -11.69
C LEU A 492 1.27 8.15 -10.88
N GLY A 493 1.45 6.94 -10.33
CA GLY A 493 2.54 6.58 -9.42
C GLY A 493 3.92 6.48 -10.04
N TYR A 494 4.04 6.24 -11.34
CA TYR A 494 5.32 6.18 -12.05
C TYR A 494 5.45 7.29 -13.09
N ARG A 495 6.62 7.93 -13.10
CA ARG A 495 6.92 9.06 -14.00
C ARG A 495 6.67 8.74 -15.47
N GLN A 496 7.00 7.53 -15.92
CA GLN A 496 6.81 7.11 -17.32
C GLN A 496 5.33 7.10 -17.76
N TYR A 497 4.41 6.73 -16.86
CA TYR A 497 2.97 6.73 -17.13
C TYR A 497 2.40 8.13 -16.98
N ALA A 498 2.86 8.88 -15.96
CA ALA A 498 2.52 10.29 -15.78
C ALA A 498 2.94 11.17 -16.98
N GLN A 499 4.02 10.82 -17.69
CA GLN A 499 4.41 11.46 -18.96
C GLN A 499 3.36 11.30 -20.04
N GLN A 500 2.83 10.08 -20.23
CA GLN A 500 1.75 9.84 -21.19
C GLN A 500 0.48 10.59 -20.78
N VAL A 501 0.13 10.55 -19.49
CA VAL A 501 -1.02 11.30 -18.94
C VAL A 501 -0.88 12.80 -19.21
N ALA A 502 0.27 13.39 -18.88
CA ALA A 502 0.51 14.82 -19.08
C ALA A 502 0.47 15.20 -20.57
N GLN A 503 0.97 14.34 -21.46
CA GLN A 503 0.87 14.54 -22.90
C GLN A 503 -0.61 14.57 -23.37
N ILE A 504 -1.41 13.59 -22.94
CA ILE A 504 -2.85 13.52 -23.31
C ILE A 504 -3.60 14.75 -22.77
N VAL A 505 -3.26 15.23 -21.58
CA VAL A 505 -3.83 16.47 -21.02
C VAL A 505 -3.53 17.67 -21.92
N ARG A 506 -2.28 17.80 -22.40
CA ARG A 506 -1.90 18.87 -23.34
C ARG A 506 -2.68 18.77 -24.65
N GLU A 507 -2.72 17.58 -25.27
CA GLU A 507 -3.45 17.36 -26.52
C GLU A 507 -4.93 17.73 -26.40
N THR A 508 -5.56 17.39 -25.27
CA THR A 508 -6.96 17.73 -24.99
C THR A 508 -7.18 19.23 -24.73
N SER A 509 -6.11 19.97 -24.42
CA SER A 509 -6.15 21.42 -24.23
C SER A 509 -5.87 22.20 -25.52
N SER A 510 -5.11 21.63 -26.46
CA SER A 510 -4.56 22.32 -27.63
C SER A 510 -5.36 22.19 -28.92
N ASP A 511 -6.40 21.35 -28.98
CA ASP A 511 -7.26 21.18 -30.17
C ASP A 511 -8.14 22.43 -30.44
N ASP A 512 -7.49 23.53 -30.80
CA ASP A 512 -8.07 24.67 -31.52
C ASP A 512 -7.68 24.50 -33.00
N SER A 513 -8.52 23.76 -33.74
CA SER A 513 -8.54 23.79 -35.20
C SER A 513 -9.97 23.97 -35.69
#